data_AF-A0A2G6H515-F1
#
_entry.id   AF-A0A2G6H515-F1
#
_cell.length_a   1.000
_cell.length_b   1.000
_cell.length_c   1.000
_cell.angle_alpha   90.00
_cell.angle_beta   90.00
_cell.angle_gamma   90.00
#
_symmetry.space_group_name_H-M   'P 1'
#
loop_
_entity.id
_entity.type
_entity.pdbx_description
1 polymer ?
#
loop_
_entity_poly.entity_id
_entity_poly.type
_entity_poly.pdbx_seq_one_letter_code
_entity_poly.pdbx_strand_id
1 'polypeptide(L)'
;MKNRFLLLAISLLAATLQLFAQSTDITILHSNDIHSRVLGFSPNADYTPFSLNDDHTRGGMARLKSMVDTLRQKDSNVCLVDAGDFLMGTIFQTLEPETGFQLQLMQEIGWDAIAIGNHEFDFGLDGLCDIIHAAKREGPIPPLLLSNLHFCDSLKEDDELKTLFDRRRERD
;
A
#
# COMPACT_ATOMS: atom_id res chain seq x y z
N MET A 1 -9.04 -62.61 -4.58
CA MET A 1 -7.88 -61.89 -5.17
C MET A 1 -8.20 -60.41 -5.47
N LYS A 2 -9.23 -60.08 -6.25
CA LYS A 2 -9.59 -58.69 -6.64
C LYS A 2 -9.51 -57.65 -5.49
N ASN A 3 -10.10 -57.93 -4.33
CA ASN A 3 -10.11 -56.98 -3.20
C ASN A 3 -8.71 -56.65 -2.64
N ARG A 4 -7.73 -57.56 -2.74
CA ARG A 4 -6.34 -57.28 -2.32
C ARG A 4 -5.65 -56.30 -3.27
N PHE A 5 -5.91 -56.40 -4.57
CA PHE A 5 -5.42 -55.44 -5.56
C PHE A 5 -6.04 -54.05 -5.36
N LEU A 6 -7.35 -53.99 -5.09
CA LEU A 6 -8.03 -52.73 -4.81
C LEU A 6 -7.50 -52.05 -3.54
N LEU A 7 -7.32 -52.82 -2.45
CA LEU A 7 -6.73 -52.30 -1.21
C LEU A 7 -5.28 -51.81 -1.44
N LEU A 8 -4.47 -52.55 -2.19
CA LEU A 8 -3.10 -52.16 -2.51
C LEU A 8 -3.06 -50.86 -3.33
N ALA A 9 -3.94 -50.71 -4.31
CA ALA A 9 -4.08 -49.50 -5.12
C ALA A 9 -4.52 -48.29 -4.29
N ILE A 10 -5.49 -48.47 -3.38
CA ILE A 10 -5.92 -47.41 -2.45
C ILE A 10 -4.77 -47.01 -1.51
N SER A 11 -3.99 -47.96 -0.99
CA SER A 11 -2.82 -47.65 -0.15
C SER A 11 -1.69 -46.96 -0.92
N LEU A 12 -1.48 -47.28 -2.20
CA LEU A 12 -0.53 -46.55 -3.05
C LEU A 12 -0.99 -45.11 -3.29
N LEU A 13 -2.28 -44.92 -3.61
CA LEU A 13 -2.87 -43.60 -3.84
C LEU A 13 -2.82 -42.72 -2.57
N ALA A 14 -3.09 -43.30 -1.41
CA ALA A 14 -2.93 -42.65 -0.11
C ALA A 14 -1.46 -42.31 0.21
N ALA A 15 -0.51 -43.16 -0.19
CA ALA A 15 0.91 -42.88 -0.02
C ALA A 15 1.43 -41.78 -0.96
N THR A 16 0.82 -41.60 -2.15
CA THR A 16 1.11 -40.46 -3.04
C THR A 16 0.43 -39.16 -2.62
N LEU A 17 -0.58 -39.21 -1.75
CA LEU A 17 -1.17 -38.04 -1.08
C LEU A 17 -0.26 -37.57 0.06
N GLN A 18 0.97 -37.19 -0.28
CA GLN A 18 1.78 -36.36 0.61
C GLN A 18 1.12 -34.99 0.71
N LEU A 19 0.31 -34.81 1.75
CA LEU A 19 -0.12 -33.50 2.23
C LEU A 19 1.11 -32.75 2.72
N PHE A 20 1.82 -32.12 1.80
CA PHE A 20 2.88 -31.17 2.13
C PHE A 20 2.23 -29.97 2.82
N ALA A 21 2.29 -29.95 4.15
CA ALA A 21 2.18 -28.72 4.91
C ALA A 21 3.39 -27.85 4.59
N GLN A 22 3.31 -27.14 3.46
CA GLN A 22 4.36 -26.25 2.99
C GLN A 22 4.43 -25.05 3.94
N SER A 23 5.54 -24.92 4.66
CA SER A 23 5.85 -23.68 5.37
C SER A 23 6.16 -22.61 4.35
N THR A 24 5.48 -21.47 4.45
CA THR A 24 5.68 -20.30 3.60
C THR A 24 5.96 -19.13 4.51
N ASP A 25 7.20 -18.65 4.49
CA ASP A 25 7.55 -17.42 5.18
C ASP A 25 6.96 -16.24 4.40
N ILE A 26 6.47 -15.22 5.12
CA ILE A 26 5.90 -13.99 4.57
C ILE A 26 6.64 -12.82 5.23
N THR A 27 7.27 -11.99 4.41
CA THR A 27 7.90 -10.75 4.88
C THR A 27 6.89 -9.62 4.82
N ILE A 28 6.48 -9.09 5.97
CA ILE A 28 5.66 -7.87 6.04
C ILE A 28 6.59 -6.67 6.17
N LEU A 29 6.59 -5.81 5.15
CA LEU A 29 7.16 -4.47 5.21
C LEU A 29 6.02 -3.50 5.52
N HIS A 30 6.27 -2.53 6.40
CA HIS A 30 5.27 -1.52 6.71
C HIS A 30 5.87 -0.11 6.73
N SER A 31 5.02 0.86 6.45
CA SER A 31 5.23 2.29 6.64
C SER A 31 3.98 2.92 7.23
N ASN A 32 4.13 4.18 7.63
CA ASN A 32 3.11 5.04 8.19
C ASN A 32 3.63 6.49 8.14
N ASP A 33 2.75 7.46 8.35
CA ASP A 33 3.13 8.85 8.63
C ASP A 33 4.07 9.43 7.55
N ILE A 34 3.86 9.04 6.28
CA ILE A 34 4.68 9.51 5.14
C ILE A 34 4.54 11.03 4.98
N HIS A 35 3.44 11.65 5.43
CA HIS A 35 3.31 13.10 5.64
C HIS A 35 3.86 13.97 4.49
N SER A 36 3.60 13.56 3.25
CA SER A 36 4.12 14.20 2.03
C SER A 36 5.65 14.30 1.94
N ARG A 37 6.39 13.34 2.52
CA ARG A 37 7.86 13.25 2.55
C ARG A 37 8.41 12.59 1.28
N VAL A 38 8.00 13.14 0.13
CA VAL A 38 8.39 12.67 -1.21
C VAL A 38 9.91 12.72 -1.39
N LEU A 39 10.53 13.83 -0.98
CA LEU A 39 11.99 13.99 -0.94
C LEU A 39 12.55 13.59 0.43
N GLY A 40 13.80 13.13 0.43
CA GLY A 40 14.52 12.81 1.66
C GLY A 40 14.95 14.06 2.43
N PHE A 41 15.08 13.91 3.74
CA PHE A 41 15.56 14.96 4.64
C PHE A 41 17.03 14.77 4.90
N SER A 42 17.86 15.71 4.41
CA SER A 42 19.13 16.01 5.07
C SER A 42 18.84 16.25 6.56
N PRO A 43 19.76 15.94 7.49
CA PRO A 43 19.73 16.55 8.80
C PRO A 43 19.60 18.07 8.64
N ASN A 44 18.83 18.72 9.53
CA ASN A 44 18.72 20.19 9.54
C ASN A 44 20.04 20.89 9.91
N ALA A 45 21.07 20.11 10.24
CA ALA A 45 22.44 20.57 10.39
C ALA A 45 23.21 20.37 9.07
N ASP A 46 23.64 21.49 8.51
CA ASP A 46 24.83 21.69 7.68
C ASP A 46 24.88 21.03 6.29
N TYR A 47 24.63 21.88 5.28
CA TYR A 47 25.11 21.70 3.91
C TYR A 47 26.65 21.76 3.91
N THR A 48 27.28 20.65 3.50
CA THR A 48 28.73 20.40 3.59
C THR A 48 29.38 20.27 2.20
N PRO A 49 29.40 21.34 1.37
CA PRO A 49 29.76 21.28 -0.06
C PRO A 49 31.19 20.83 -0.39
N PHE A 50 32.05 20.65 0.61
CA PHE A 50 33.46 20.28 0.46
C PHE A 50 33.79 18.90 1.03
N SER A 51 32.80 18.20 1.58
CA SER A 51 32.90 16.81 2.02
C SER A 51 32.36 15.87 0.94
N LEU A 52 32.87 14.65 0.92
CA LEU A 52 32.45 13.60 -0.01
C LEU A 52 31.99 12.37 0.79
N ASN A 53 30.90 11.74 0.36
CA ASN A 53 30.30 10.56 0.98
C ASN A 53 29.71 10.79 2.38
N ASP A 54 29.26 12.02 2.66
CA ASP A 54 28.59 12.46 3.89
C ASP A 54 27.08 12.64 3.71
N ASP A 55 26.48 11.94 2.74
CA ASP A 55 25.03 11.95 2.53
C ASP A 55 24.28 11.31 3.71
N HIS A 56 23.96 12.15 4.68
CA HIS A 56 23.15 11.79 5.84
C HIS A 56 21.63 11.84 5.57
N THR A 57 21.20 11.98 4.32
CA THR A 57 19.77 12.08 3.94
C THR A 57 18.99 10.83 4.34
N ARG A 58 17.88 11.04 5.08
CA ARG A 58 16.95 10.01 5.55
C ARG A 58 15.59 10.13 4.85
N GLY A 59 14.94 9.00 4.58
CA GLY A 59 13.61 8.97 3.96
C GLY A 59 13.60 9.40 2.49
N GLY A 60 12.43 9.78 1.98
CA GLY A 60 12.19 10.07 0.57
C GLY A 60 11.77 8.82 -0.22
N MET A 61 10.72 8.96 -1.02
CA MET A 61 10.03 7.85 -1.69
C MET A 61 10.94 7.07 -2.66
N ALA A 62 11.86 7.74 -3.34
CA ALA A 62 12.83 7.08 -4.23
C ALA A 62 13.83 6.17 -3.48
N ARG A 63 14.24 6.55 -2.26
CA ARG A 63 15.12 5.70 -1.41
C ARG A 63 14.33 4.52 -0.85
N LEU A 64 13.07 4.75 -0.48
CA LEU A 64 12.13 3.70 -0.06
C LEU A 64 11.91 2.66 -1.20
N LYS A 65 11.71 3.11 -2.46
CA LYS A 65 11.60 2.22 -3.62
C LYS A 65 12.82 1.30 -3.76
N SER A 66 14.02 1.88 -3.75
CA SER A 66 15.27 1.12 -3.86
C SER A 66 15.42 0.06 -2.76
N MET A 67 15.01 0.38 -1.53
CA MET A 67 14.96 -0.57 -0.42
C MET A 67 13.95 -1.70 -0.66
N VAL A 68 12.72 -1.36 -1.05
CA VAL A 68 11.64 -2.32 -1.36
C VAL A 68 12.06 -3.28 -2.49
N ASP A 69 12.63 -2.75 -3.57
CA ASP A 69 13.14 -3.55 -4.69
C ASP A 69 14.27 -4.49 -4.24
N THR A 70 15.20 -4.00 -3.42
CA THR A 70 16.30 -4.81 -2.88
C THR A 70 15.82 -5.93 -1.96
N LEU A 71 14.67 -5.76 -1.29
CA LEU A 71 14.05 -6.76 -0.43
C LEU A 71 13.24 -7.78 -1.26
N ARG A 72 12.45 -7.31 -2.23
CA ARG A 72 11.70 -8.16 -3.19
C ARG A 72 12.62 -8.99 -4.11
N GLN A 73 13.87 -8.59 -4.32
CA GLN A 73 14.89 -9.41 -4.98
C GLN A 73 15.42 -10.57 -4.11
N LYS A 74 15.23 -10.52 -2.79
CA LYS A 74 15.71 -11.53 -1.83
C LYS A 74 14.61 -12.49 -1.38
N ASP A 75 13.37 -12.02 -1.35
CA ASP A 75 12.19 -12.79 -0.95
C ASP A 75 11.02 -12.48 -1.91
N SER A 76 10.38 -13.53 -2.43
CA SER A 76 9.21 -13.43 -3.31
C SER A 76 7.91 -13.15 -2.55
N ASN A 77 7.87 -13.39 -1.25
CA ASN A 77 6.66 -13.36 -0.41
C ASN A 77 6.59 -12.07 0.42
N VAL A 78 6.93 -10.94 -0.20
CA VAL A 78 6.95 -9.62 0.44
C VAL A 78 5.61 -8.91 0.25
N CYS A 79 4.93 -8.63 1.36
CA CYS A 79 3.75 -7.76 1.42
C CYS A 79 4.16 -6.39 2.00
N LEU A 80 3.92 -5.31 1.26
CA LEU A 80 4.21 -3.93 1.65
C LEU A 80 2.91 -3.18 1.96
N VAL A 81 2.74 -2.73 3.20
CA VAL A 81 1.52 -2.03 3.65
C VAL A 81 1.83 -0.64 4.22
N ASP A 82 0.87 0.28 4.12
CA ASP A 82 0.94 1.60 4.77
C ASP A 82 -0.22 1.78 5.75
N ALA A 83 0.03 2.44 6.89
CA ALA A 83 -0.97 2.66 7.93
C ALA A 83 -1.76 3.99 7.81
N GLY A 84 -1.48 4.82 6.80
CA GLY A 84 -2.13 6.12 6.58
C GLY A 84 -1.27 7.31 7.00
N ASP A 85 -1.87 8.50 6.91
CA ASP A 85 -1.21 9.80 7.04
C ASP A 85 -0.05 9.95 6.02
N PHE A 86 -0.34 9.63 4.75
CA PHE A 86 0.55 9.91 3.63
C PHE A 86 0.40 11.35 3.12
N LEU A 87 -0.78 11.95 3.32
CA LEU A 87 -1.01 13.38 3.12
C LEU A 87 -0.51 14.21 4.31
N MET A 88 -0.44 15.54 4.08
CA MET A 88 -0.09 16.59 5.03
C MET A 88 1.33 16.52 5.64
N GLY A 89 2.16 17.53 5.39
CA GLY A 89 3.44 17.72 6.09
C GLY A 89 4.54 18.40 5.29
N THR A 90 4.38 18.55 3.97
CA THR A 90 5.27 19.36 3.12
C THR A 90 4.47 20.07 2.03
N ILE A 91 5.11 21.04 1.37
CA ILE A 91 4.50 21.81 0.27
C ILE A 91 3.96 20.93 -0.88
N PHE A 92 4.45 19.70 -1.06
CA PHE A 92 3.95 18.80 -2.10
C PHE A 92 2.45 18.49 -1.96
N GLN A 93 1.91 18.51 -0.72
CA GLN A 93 0.49 18.26 -0.46
C GLN A 93 -0.43 19.19 -1.24
N THR A 94 0.01 20.42 -1.60
CA THR A 94 -0.86 21.41 -2.26
C THR A 94 -1.23 21.04 -3.69
N LEU A 95 -0.53 20.08 -4.29
CA LEU A 95 -0.81 19.56 -5.64
C LEU A 95 -1.81 18.40 -5.62
N GLU A 96 -2.11 17.83 -4.45
CA GLU A 96 -2.89 16.59 -4.35
C GLU A 96 -4.31 16.71 -4.90
N PRO A 97 -5.12 17.74 -4.57
CA PRO A 97 -6.50 17.84 -5.09
C PRO A 97 -6.59 17.84 -6.62
N GLU A 98 -5.56 18.35 -7.31
CA GLU A 98 -5.52 18.38 -8.78
C GLU A 98 -4.95 17.10 -9.39
N THR A 99 -3.99 16.45 -8.72
CA THR A 99 -3.10 15.43 -9.31
C THR A 99 -3.19 14.03 -8.68
N GLY A 100 -3.51 13.92 -7.39
CA GLY A 100 -3.48 12.65 -6.64
C GLY A 100 -2.12 11.93 -6.68
N PHE A 101 -1.02 12.67 -6.91
CA PHE A 101 0.23 12.07 -7.41
C PHE A 101 0.89 11.12 -6.41
N GLN A 102 0.71 11.28 -5.09
CA GLN A 102 1.30 10.34 -4.13
C GLN A 102 0.69 8.95 -4.23
N LEU A 103 -0.59 8.80 -4.55
CA LEU A 103 -1.20 7.49 -4.78
C LEU A 103 -0.58 6.80 -6.00
N GLN A 104 -0.22 7.56 -7.04
CA GLN A 104 0.56 7.04 -8.19
C GLN A 104 1.99 6.64 -7.78
N LEU A 105 2.69 7.46 -6.99
CA LEU A 105 4.01 7.09 -6.46
C LEU A 105 3.96 5.85 -5.56
N MET A 106 2.90 5.68 -4.78
CA MET A 106 2.69 4.49 -3.94
C MET A 106 2.33 3.25 -4.79
N GLN A 107 1.62 3.42 -5.91
CA GLN A 107 1.42 2.36 -6.90
C GLN A 107 2.74 1.92 -7.54
N GLU A 108 3.57 2.87 -7.98
CA GLU A 108 4.88 2.60 -8.61
C GLU A 108 5.88 1.98 -7.62
N ILE A 109 5.78 2.31 -6.34
CA ILE A 109 6.55 1.63 -5.29
C ILE A 109 6.01 0.22 -5.02
N GLY A 110 4.73 0.00 -5.28
CA GLY A 110 4.05 -1.28 -5.13
C GLY A 110 3.68 -1.55 -3.68
N TRP A 111 3.02 -0.60 -3.01
CA TRP A 111 2.23 -0.93 -1.82
C TRP A 111 1.07 -1.85 -2.21
N ASP A 112 0.89 -2.92 -1.45
CA ASP A 112 -0.16 -3.91 -1.64
C ASP A 112 -1.49 -3.46 -1.01
N ALA A 113 -1.43 -2.63 0.04
CA ALA A 113 -2.57 -1.91 0.61
C ALA A 113 -2.14 -0.67 1.41
N ILE A 114 -3.04 0.32 1.52
CA ILE A 114 -2.87 1.56 2.28
C ILE A 114 -4.11 1.76 3.15
N ALA A 115 -3.96 1.96 4.46
CA ALA A 115 -5.05 2.44 5.31
C ALA A 115 -5.23 3.96 5.18
N ILE A 116 -6.44 4.45 5.44
CA ILE A 116 -6.74 5.89 5.48
C ILE A 116 -6.57 6.39 6.92
N GLY A 117 -5.66 7.36 7.12
CA GLY A 117 -5.42 8.05 8.39
C GLY A 117 -6.32 9.26 8.59
N ASN A 118 -5.97 10.15 9.52
CA ASN A 118 -6.72 11.39 9.77
C ASN A 118 -6.38 12.49 8.76
N HIS A 119 -5.11 12.61 8.36
CA HIS A 119 -4.67 13.70 7.48
C HIS A 119 -5.13 13.55 6.02
N GLU A 120 -5.60 12.36 5.64
CA GLU A 120 -6.31 12.17 4.39
C GLU A 120 -7.64 12.97 4.31
N PHE A 121 -8.19 13.40 5.44
CA PHE A 121 -9.42 14.19 5.53
C PHE A 121 -9.21 15.70 5.69
N ASP A 122 -7.96 16.19 5.75
CA ASP A 122 -7.66 17.62 5.99
C ASP A 122 -8.10 18.55 4.83
N PHE A 123 -8.32 18.00 3.63
CA PHE A 123 -8.96 18.70 2.50
C PHE A 123 -10.49 18.55 2.47
N GLY A 124 -11.09 17.92 3.49
CA GLY A 124 -12.50 17.53 3.51
C GLY A 124 -12.79 16.23 2.75
N LEU A 125 -14.05 15.77 2.82
CA LEU A 125 -14.52 14.55 2.14
C LEU A 125 -14.42 14.67 0.62
N ASP A 126 -14.88 15.80 0.08
CA ASP A 126 -14.77 16.15 -1.35
C ASP A 126 -13.30 16.14 -1.81
N GLY A 127 -12.41 16.76 -1.03
CA GLY A 127 -10.97 16.80 -1.33
C GLY A 127 -10.33 15.42 -1.40
N LEU A 128 -10.68 14.51 -0.48
CA LEU A 128 -10.24 13.11 -0.55
C LEU A 128 -10.79 12.40 -1.81
N CYS A 129 -12.04 12.67 -2.19
CA CYS A 129 -12.64 12.12 -3.40
C CYS A 129 -11.94 12.64 -4.67
N ASP A 130 -11.67 13.94 -4.75
CA ASP A 130 -10.93 14.58 -5.85
C ASP A 130 -9.51 13.99 -5.99
N ILE A 131 -8.79 13.80 -4.88
CA ILE A 131 -7.46 13.16 -4.85
C ILE A 131 -7.51 11.74 -5.43
N ILE A 132 -8.46 10.92 -4.96
CA ILE A 132 -8.61 9.54 -5.44
C ILE A 132 -9.05 9.50 -6.91
N HIS A 133 -9.93 10.42 -7.33
CA HIS A 133 -10.35 10.55 -8.72
C HIS A 133 -9.20 11.02 -9.62
N ALA A 134 -8.40 11.98 -9.18
CA ALA A 134 -7.23 12.48 -9.89
C ALA A 134 -6.20 11.37 -10.10
N ALA A 135 -5.82 10.67 -9.03
CA ALA A 135 -4.91 9.54 -9.13
C ALA A 135 -5.43 8.46 -10.10
N LYS A 136 -6.73 8.14 -10.05
CA LYS A 136 -7.36 7.14 -10.94
C LYS A 136 -7.49 7.58 -12.41
N ARG A 137 -7.35 8.87 -12.74
CA ARG A 137 -7.27 9.33 -14.13
C ARG A 137 -5.92 8.99 -14.76
N GLU A 138 -4.85 9.06 -13.99
CA GLU A 138 -3.48 8.78 -14.45
C GLU A 138 -3.18 7.29 -14.53
N GLY A 139 -3.69 6.47 -13.60
CA GLY A 139 -3.38 5.04 -13.57
C GLY A 139 -4.08 4.24 -12.47
N PRO A 140 -3.71 2.95 -12.30
CA PRO A 140 -4.10 2.19 -11.10
C PRO A 140 -3.56 2.86 -9.83
N ILE A 141 -4.19 2.58 -8.69
CA ILE A 141 -3.74 3.01 -7.37
C ILE A 141 -3.77 1.81 -6.41
N PRO A 142 -3.01 1.83 -5.30
CA PRO A 142 -3.06 0.75 -4.33
C PRO A 142 -4.45 0.62 -3.70
N PRO A 143 -4.83 -0.58 -3.26
CA PRO A 143 -6.01 -0.81 -2.44
C PRO A 143 -6.07 0.09 -1.20
N LEU A 144 -6.95 1.10 -1.24
CA LEU A 144 -7.29 1.90 -0.06
C LEU A 144 -8.21 1.10 0.86
N LEU A 145 -7.89 1.05 2.16
CA LEU A 145 -8.58 0.29 3.19
C LEU A 145 -9.16 1.22 4.24
N LEU A 146 -10.47 1.06 4.48
CA LEU A 146 -11.23 1.74 5.51
C LEU A 146 -12.38 0.79 5.90
N SER A 147 -12.63 0.58 7.19
CA SER A 147 -13.59 -0.44 7.66
C SER A 147 -14.49 0.02 8.81
N ASN A 148 -14.20 1.18 9.38
CA ASN A 148 -14.84 1.78 10.55
C ASN A 148 -15.46 3.16 10.26
N LEU A 149 -15.56 3.55 8.98
CA LEU A 149 -16.28 4.76 8.59
C LEU A 149 -17.78 4.48 8.54
N HIS A 150 -18.56 5.38 9.15
CA HIS A 150 -20.02 5.30 9.20
C HIS A 150 -20.60 6.52 8.49
N PHE A 151 -21.18 6.31 7.31
CA PHE A 151 -21.85 7.36 6.54
C PHE A 151 -23.24 7.64 7.11
N CYS A 152 -23.67 8.90 7.00
CA CYS A 152 -24.96 9.41 7.46
C CYS A 152 -25.81 9.82 6.26
N ASP A 153 -26.84 9.05 5.91
CA ASP A 153 -27.71 9.30 4.72
C ASP A 153 -28.46 10.66 4.72
N SER A 154 -28.33 11.48 5.77
CA SER A 154 -28.85 12.86 5.83
C SER A 154 -27.79 13.95 5.59
N LEU A 155 -26.50 13.61 5.51
CA LEU A 155 -25.40 14.50 5.17
C LEU A 155 -25.03 14.29 3.71
N LYS A 156 -25.05 15.35 2.90
CA LYS A 156 -24.72 15.25 1.47
C LYS A 156 -23.22 15.20 1.22
N GLU A 157 -22.47 15.72 2.17
CA GLU A 157 -21.01 15.70 2.23
C GLU A 157 -20.47 14.25 2.25
N ASP A 158 -21.28 13.29 2.71
CA ASP A 158 -20.94 11.87 2.74
C ASP A 158 -21.19 11.16 1.38
N ASP A 159 -22.05 11.70 0.52
CA ASP A 159 -22.62 10.99 -0.65
C ASP A 159 -21.54 10.51 -1.65
N GLU A 160 -20.52 11.34 -1.92
CA GLU A 160 -19.48 11.01 -2.90
C GLU A 160 -18.51 9.95 -2.37
N LEU A 161 -18.02 10.11 -1.14
CA LEU A 161 -17.11 9.15 -0.52
C LEU A 161 -17.82 7.80 -0.28
N LYS A 162 -19.10 7.84 0.12
CA LYS A 162 -19.97 6.66 0.22
C LYS A 162 -20.11 5.96 -1.13
N THR A 163 -20.35 6.72 -2.20
CA THR A 163 -20.43 6.18 -3.56
C THR A 163 -19.12 5.53 -4.00
N LEU A 164 -17.97 6.14 -3.65
CA LEU A 164 -16.64 5.60 -3.96
C LEU A 164 -16.35 4.31 -3.17
N PHE A 165 -16.81 4.23 -1.92
CA PHE A 165 -16.71 3.06 -1.04
C PHE A 165 -17.57 1.89 -1.54
N ASP A 166 -18.86 2.14 -1.80
CA ASP A 166 -19.83 1.09 -2.18
C ASP A 166 -19.52 0.48 -3.56
N ARG A 167 -19.07 1.28 -4.54
CA ARG A 167 -18.67 0.80 -5.89
C ARG A 167 -17.61 -0.31 -5.90
N ARG A 168 -16.85 -0.49 -4.80
CA ARG A 168 -15.88 -1.58 -4.68
C ARG A 168 -16.56 -2.90 -4.29
N ARG A 169 -17.57 -2.85 -3.42
CA ARG A 169 -18.29 -4.02 -2.88
C ARG A 169 -19.15 -4.74 -3.91
N GLU A 170 -19.44 -4.10 -5.05
CA GLU A 170 -20.19 -4.67 -6.18
C GLU A 170 -19.32 -5.42 -7.19
N ARG A 171 -17.99 -5.47 -7.00
CA ARG A 171 -17.03 -6.11 -7.92
C ARG A 171 -16.40 -7.40 -7.38
N ASP A 172 -16.71 -7.76 -6.14
CA ASP A 172 -16.28 -8.98 -5.43
C ASP A 172 -17.45 -9.95 -5.27
#